data_AF-A0AAI9ZJM7-F1
#
_entry.id   AF-A0AAI9ZJM7-F1
#
_cell.length_a   1.000
_cell.length_b   1.000
_cell.length_c   1.000
_cell.angle_alpha   90.00
_cell.angle_beta   90.00
_cell.angle_gamma   90.00
#
_symmetry.space_group_name_H-M   'P 1'
#
loop_
_entity.id
_entity.type
_entity.pdbx_description
1 polymer ?
#
loop_
_entity_poly.entity_id
_entity_poly.type
_entity_poly.pdbx_seq_one_letter_code
_entity_poly.pdbx_strand_id
1 'polypeptide(L)'
;MNVQYNSALRQSKAIRNDLEKLSTSAAQPAALTPAEIGNVSASLASFSKTVDEYNQLARQELVPKKQEEAYERVKRFRDDLSDFRSQVDSLKKAREEAAHSNNRGELLGRRAYVTATPENPYANVNKSSQFHSRGASTGKAGGGGLSMGGNDVTREQHALREQNFFASTNSALDEYIARGQAVLGDLGTQREMLKNTQKRLYSVGNTLGISGDTIRMIERRAKEDKWIFWAGVIIFFLFCWACIHFLR
;
A
#
# COMPACT_ATOMS: atom_id res chain seq x y z
N MET A 1 25.23 0.54 9.16
CA MET A 1 24.27 -0.30 9.92
C MET A 1 23.36 0.49 10.84
N ASN A 2 23.87 1.18 11.88
CA ASN A 2 23.02 1.82 12.90
C ASN A 2 22.10 2.94 12.37
N VAL A 3 22.55 3.75 11.41
CA VAL A 3 21.72 4.83 10.84
C VAL A 3 20.49 4.26 10.12
N GLN A 4 20.68 3.22 9.30
CA GLN A 4 19.58 2.58 8.58
C GLN A 4 18.60 1.87 9.51
N TYR A 5 19.11 1.20 10.55
CA TYR A 5 18.27 0.64 11.60
C TYR A 5 17.40 1.71 12.29
N ASN A 6 17.98 2.83 12.69
CA ASN A 6 17.24 3.90 13.36
C ASN A 6 16.23 4.58 12.42
N SER A 7 16.56 4.71 11.13
CA SER A 7 15.63 5.19 10.10
C SER A 7 14.43 4.26 9.96
N ALA A 8 14.69 2.96 9.75
CA ALA A 8 13.66 1.93 9.68
C ALA A 8 12.78 1.88 10.93
N LEU A 9 13.37 2.00 12.12
CA LEU A 9 12.64 2.03 13.38
C LEU A 9 11.71 3.25 13.50
N ARG A 10 12.18 4.44 13.09
CA ARG A 10 11.36 5.66 13.09
C ARG A 10 10.21 5.55 12.09
N GLN A 11 10.48 5.04 10.89
CA GLN A 11 9.47 4.82 9.86
C GLN A 11 8.40 3.82 10.33
N SER A 12 8.82 2.67 10.90
CA SER A 12 7.91 1.68 11.50
C SER A 12 7.00 2.29 12.58
N LYS A 13 7.55 3.11 13.49
CA LYS A 13 6.75 3.80 14.52
C LYS A 13 5.76 4.81 13.92
N ALA A 14 6.19 5.59 12.92
CA ALA A 14 5.32 6.54 12.25
C ALA A 14 4.15 5.83 11.55
N ILE A 15 4.43 4.75 10.81
CA ILE A 15 3.40 3.96 10.12
C ILE A 15 2.41 3.36 11.11
N ARG A 16 2.87 2.82 12.26
CA ARG A 16 1.97 2.34 13.32
C ARG A 16 1.01 3.42 13.81
N ASN A 17 1.55 4.59 14.14
CA ASN A 17 0.74 5.70 14.64
C ASN A 17 -0.28 6.18 13.60
N ASP A 18 0.11 6.23 12.32
CA ASP A 18 -0.79 6.65 11.24
C ASP A 18 -1.88 5.59 10.99
N LEU A 19 -1.56 4.30 11.07
CA LEU A 19 -2.54 3.21 11.02
C LEU A 19 -3.50 3.23 12.20
N GLU A 20 -3.03 3.53 13.41
CA GLU A 20 -3.87 3.65 14.61
C GLU A 20 -4.83 4.85 14.53
N LYS A 21 -4.35 5.98 14.01
CA LYS A 21 -5.21 7.13 13.73
C LYS A 21 -6.27 6.76 12.69
N LEU A 22 -5.88 6.09 11.61
CA LEU A 22 -6.81 5.68 10.56
C LEU A 22 -7.81 4.63 11.01
N SER A 23 -7.41 3.68 11.85
CA SER A 23 -8.32 2.68 12.41
C SER A 23 -9.32 3.30 13.38
N THR A 24 -8.90 4.32 14.14
CA THR A 24 -9.81 5.10 14.98
C THR A 24 -10.79 5.91 14.13
N SER A 25 -10.29 6.57 13.08
CA SER A 25 -11.13 7.29 12.10
C SER A 25 -12.05 6.34 11.30
N ALA A 26 -11.70 5.05 11.18
CA ALA A 26 -12.54 4.06 10.51
C ALA A 26 -13.86 3.78 11.22
N ALA A 27 -13.97 4.08 12.52
CA ALA A 27 -15.24 4.08 13.23
C ALA A 27 -16.20 5.20 12.78
N GLN A 28 -15.69 6.21 12.07
CA GLN A 28 -16.45 7.32 11.51
C GLN A 28 -16.29 7.35 9.98
N PRO A 29 -17.16 6.68 9.21
CA PRO A 29 -16.97 6.43 7.77
C PRO A 29 -16.89 7.70 6.89
N ALA A 30 -17.32 8.86 7.38
CA ALA A 30 -17.18 10.14 6.69
C ALA A 30 -15.79 10.78 6.83
N ALA A 31 -14.93 10.29 7.74
CA ALA A 31 -13.63 10.87 8.05
C ALA A 31 -12.44 10.16 7.36
N LEU A 32 -12.62 8.94 6.85
CA LEU A 32 -11.57 8.21 6.13
C LEU A 32 -11.38 8.76 4.71
N THR A 33 -10.42 9.65 4.52
CA THR A 33 -10.14 10.17 3.19
C THR A 33 -9.28 9.18 2.38
N PRO A 34 -9.53 9.03 1.06
CA PRO A 34 -8.65 8.24 0.18
C PRO A 34 -7.19 8.71 0.23
N ALA A 35 -6.97 10.01 0.48
CA ALA A 35 -5.66 10.63 0.54
C ALA A 35 -4.81 10.11 1.70
N GLU A 36 -5.41 9.90 2.87
CA GLU A 36 -4.68 9.40 4.05
C GLU A 36 -4.22 7.96 3.87
N ILE A 37 -5.08 7.10 3.31
CA ILE A 37 -4.72 5.70 2.98
C ILE A 37 -3.61 5.67 1.92
N GLY A 38 -3.66 6.56 0.92
CA GLY A 38 -2.61 6.70 -0.08
C GLY A 38 -1.27 7.15 0.51
N ASN A 39 -1.28 8.08 1.48
CA ASN A 39 -0.09 8.53 2.18
C ASN A 39 0.59 7.40 2.96
N VAL A 40 -0.21 6.61 3.70
CA VAL A 40 0.33 5.43 4.42
C VAL A 40 0.87 4.40 3.45
N SER A 41 0.21 4.16 2.31
CA SER A 41 0.70 3.24 1.29
C SER A 41 2.07 3.66 0.72
N ALA A 42 2.27 4.96 0.49
CA ALA A 42 3.57 5.50 0.06
C ALA A 42 4.65 5.36 1.15
N SER A 43 4.31 5.63 2.40
CA SER A 43 5.22 5.44 3.53
C SER A 43 5.65 3.96 3.68
N LEU A 44 4.74 3.02 3.43
CA LEU A 44 5.02 1.58 3.45
C LEU A 44 5.99 1.17 2.34
N ALA A 45 5.85 1.73 1.14
CA ALA A 45 6.79 1.51 0.05
C ALA A 45 8.21 2.01 0.39
N SER A 46 8.32 3.21 0.96
CA SER A 46 9.62 3.74 1.40
C SER A 46 10.24 2.92 2.54
N PHE A 47 9.44 2.44 3.49
CA PHE A 47 9.88 1.53 4.54
C PHE A 47 10.33 0.17 4.01
N SER A 48 9.64 -0.41 3.02
CA SER A 48 10.09 -1.64 2.35
C SER A 48 11.49 -1.49 1.76
N LYS A 49 11.75 -0.34 1.12
CA LYS A 49 13.06 -0.04 0.55
C LYS A 49 14.15 0.09 1.62
N THR A 50 13.89 0.79 2.73
CA THR A 50 14.87 0.93 3.82
C THR A 50 15.18 -0.39 4.52
N VAL A 51 14.19 -1.28 4.66
CA VAL A 51 14.39 -2.64 5.18
C VAL A 51 15.28 -3.46 4.25
N ASP A 52 15.09 -3.36 2.94
CA ASP A 52 15.93 -4.06 1.96
C ASP A 52 17.37 -3.50 1.93
N GLU A 53 17.54 -2.17 2.02
CA GLU A 53 18.85 -1.54 2.17
C GLU A 53 19.55 -1.98 3.47
N TYR A 54 18.83 -2.04 4.58
CA TYR A 54 19.37 -2.53 5.85
C TYR A 54 19.77 -4.01 5.78
N ASN A 55 18.98 -4.85 5.10
CA ASN A 55 19.30 -6.25 4.86
C ASN A 55 20.53 -6.43 3.96
N GLN A 56 20.73 -5.57 2.96
CA GLN A 56 21.97 -5.57 2.15
C GLN A 56 23.19 -5.26 3.02
N LEU A 57 23.09 -4.28 3.93
CA LEU A 57 24.17 -3.96 4.86
C LEU A 57 24.42 -5.10 5.86
N ALA A 58 23.38 -5.78 6.34
CA ALA A 58 23.50 -6.95 7.22
C ALA A 58 24.29 -8.10 6.57
N ARG A 59 24.11 -8.31 5.26
CA ARG A 59 24.86 -9.31 4.50
C ARG A 59 26.35 -8.99 4.37
N GLN A 60 26.71 -7.71 4.37
CA GLN A 60 28.09 -7.23 4.23
C GLN A 60 28.82 -7.12 5.57
N GLU A 61 28.12 -7.27 6.70
CA GLU A 61 28.72 -7.21 8.03
C GLU A 61 29.66 -8.40 8.27
N LEU A 62 30.93 -8.13 8.58
CA LEU A 62 31.95 -9.16 8.79
C LEU A 62 31.86 -9.83 10.17
N VAL A 63 31.24 -9.18 11.15
CA VAL A 63 31.15 -9.69 12.52
C VAL A 63 29.92 -10.60 12.65
N PRO A 64 30.08 -11.92 12.88
CA PRO A 64 28.98 -12.88 12.83
C PRO A 64 27.88 -12.58 13.85
N LYS A 65 28.25 -12.22 15.09
CA LYS A 65 27.29 -11.84 16.13
C LYS A 65 26.42 -10.64 15.74
N LYS A 66 27.02 -9.60 15.13
CA LYS A 66 26.29 -8.40 14.69
C LYS A 66 25.42 -8.67 13.46
N GLN A 67 25.87 -9.59 12.61
CA GLN A 67 25.12 -10.05 11.45
C GLN A 67 23.86 -10.82 11.86
N GLU A 68 23.96 -11.73 12.83
CA GLU A 68 22.80 -12.46 13.39
C GLU A 68 21.78 -11.50 13.99
N GLU A 69 22.20 -10.56 14.83
CA GLU A 69 21.31 -9.53 15.39
C GLU A 69 20.64 -8.70 14.28
N ALA A 70 21.37 -8.36 13.23
CA ALA A 70 20.82 -7.59 12.12
C ALA A 70 19.79 -8.39 11.32
N TYR A 71 20.01 -9.69 11.09
CA TYR A 71 19.02 -10.54 10.44
C TYR A 71 17.76 -10.70 11.28
N GLU A 72 17.89 -10.81 12.61
CA GLU A 72 16.73 -10.83 13.49
C GLU A 72 15.93 -9.53 13.35
N ARG A 73 16.60 -8.37 13.38
CA ARG A 73 15.95 -7.06 13.19
C ARG A 73 15.26 -6.95 11.83
N VAL A 74 15.92 -7.40 10.75
CA VAL A 74 15.32 -7.43 9.40
C VAL A 74 14.08 -8.33 9.38
N LYS A 75 14.12 -9.50 10.03
CA LYS A 75 12.96 -10.39 10.14
C LYS A 75 11.80 -9.69 10.83
N ARG A 76 12.03 -9.05 11.97
CA ARG A 76 11.00 -8.26 12.69
C ARG A 76 10.40 -7.17 11.81
N PHE A 77 11.22 -6.42 11.06
CA PHE A 77 10.71 -5.40 10.15
C PHE A 77 9.91 -5.97 8.96
N ARG A 78 10.21 -7.19 8.51
CA ARG A 78 9.42 -7.88 7.48
C ARG A 78 8.07 -8.36 8.00
N ASP A 79 8.04 -8.88 9.23
CA ASP A 79 6.80 -9.25 9.91
C ASP A 79 5.91 -8.00 10.10
N ASP A 80 6.50 -6.89 10.56
CA ASP A 80 5.82 -5.58 10.64
C ASP A 80 5.26 -5.13 9.28
N LEU A 81 6.03 -5.28 8.19
CA LEU A 81 5.58 -4.93 6.83
C LEU A 81 4.37 -5.74 6.38
N SER A 82 4.33 -7.06 6.65
CA SER A 82 3.16 -7.86 6.33
C SER A 82 1.94 -7.45 7.15
N ASP A 83 2.13 -7.15 8.43
CA ASP A 83 1.06 -6.72 9.32
C ASP A 83 0.50 -5.36 8.85
N PHE A 84 1.36 -4.38 8.57
CA PHE A 84 0.92 -3.08 8.06
C PHE A 84 0.18 -3.19 6.73
N ARG A 85 0.62 -4.06 5.81
CA ARG A 85 -0.10 -4.30 4.55
C ARG A 85 -1.50 -4.85 4.80
N SER A 86 -1.62 -5.85 5.68
CA SER A 86 -2.93 -6.42 6.03
C SER A 86 -3.89 -5.39 6.65
N GLN A 87 -3.38 -4.48 7.48
CA GLN A 87 -4.16 -3.39 8.07
C GLN A 87 -4.58 -2.34 7.04
N VAL A 88 -3.69 -1.97 6.12
CA VAL A 88 -4.05 -1.06 5.02
C VAL A 88 -5.14 -1.66 4.14
N ASP A 89 -5.05 -2.96 3.83
CA ASP A 89 -6.04 -3.64 2.99
C ASP A 89 -7.39 -3.78 3.71
N SER A 90 -7.41 -4.04 5.02
CA SER A 90 -8.66 -4.04 5.79
C SER A 90 -9.30 -2.65 5.86
N LEU A 91 -8.51 -1.59 6.03
CA LEU A 91 -8.98 -0.20 6.00
C LEU A 91 -9.55 0.19 4.63
N LYS A 92 -8.90 -0.23 3.54
CA LYS A 92 -9.43 -0.03 2.18
C LYS A 92 -10.78 -0.71 2.01
N LYS A 93 -10.89 -1.97 2.42
CA LYS A 93 -12.13 -2.74 2.33
C LYS A 93 -13.25 -2.11 3.17
N ALA A 94 -12.97 -1.73 4.41
CA ALA A 94 -13.95 -1.08 5.29
C ALA A 94 -14.47 0.24 4.70
N ARG A 95 -13.59 1.02 4.07
CA ARG A 95 -13.97 2.24 3.38
C ARG A 95 -14.82 1.97 2.13
N GLU A 96 -14.43 1.01 1.30
CA GLU A 96 -15.21 0.62 0.11
C GLU A 96 -16.62 0.18 0.52
N GLU A 97 -16.74 -0.64 1.56
CA GLU A 97 -18.03 -1.07 2.11
C GLU A 97 -18.86 0.11 2.63
N ALA A 98 -18.25 1.06 3.34
CA ALA A 98 -18.91 2.29 3.77
C ALA A 98 -19.40 3.12 2.57
N ALA A 99 -18.57 3.30 1.53
CA ALA A 99 -18.96 4.01 0.32
C ALA A 99 -20.10 3.29 -0.43
N HIS A 100 -20.05 1.97 -0.53
CA HIS A 100 -21.13 1.16 -1.09
C HIS A 100 -22.43 1.30 -0.28
N SER A 101 -22.35 1.33 1.05
CA SER A 101 -23.51 1.52 1.92
C SER A 101 -24.14 2.91 1.76
N ASN A 102 -23.32 3.96 1.64
CA ASN A 102 -23.78 5.33 1.39
C ASN A 102 -24.47 5.44 0.02
N ASN A 103 -23.81 4.95 -1.05
CA ASN A 103 -24.39 4.93 -2.39
C ASN A 103 -25.71 4.15 -2.41
N ARG A 104 -25.77 3.00 -1.73
CA ARG A 104 -27.00 2.22 -1.60
C ARG A 104 -28.07 2.98 -0.81
N GLY A 105 -27.71 3.68 0.26
CA GLY A 105 -28.59 4.52 1.06
C GLY A 105 -29.19 5.67 0.23
N GLU A 106 -28.41 6.32 -0.62
CA GLU A 106 -28.90 7.36 -1.54
C GLU A 106 -29.85 6.79 -2.59
N LEU A 107 -29.58 5.58 -3.09
CA LEU A 107 -30.43 4.92 -4.09
C LEU A 107 -31.74 4.40 -3.48
N LEU A 108 -31.74 3.94 -2.23
CA LEU A 108 -32.92 3.41 -1.54
C LEU A 108 -33.72 4.49 -0.79
N GLY A 109 -33.06 5.52 -0.27
CA GLY A 109 -33.68 6.66 0.41
C GLY A 109 -34.53 7.55 -0.51
N ARG A 110 -34.37 7.41 -1.84
CA ARG A 110 -35.25 8.04 -2.84
C ARG A 110 -36.65 7.40 -2.94
N ARG A 111 -36.98 6.36 -2.15
CA ARG A 111 -38.24 5.60 -2.27
C ARG A 111 -39.23 5.76 -1.09
N ALA A 112 -39.37 6.94 -0.49
CA ALA A 112 -40.50 7.19 0.41
C ALA A 112 -41.83 7.50 -0.33
N TYR A 113 -41.78 7.95 -1.60
CA TYR A 113 -43.01 8.41 -2.31
C TYR A 113 -43.07 8.07 -3.81
N VAL A 114 -42.41 7.00 -4.27
CA VAL A 114 -42.40 6.65 -5.70
C VAL A 114 -43.50 5.63 -6.02
N THR A 115 -44.74 6.11 -6.19
CA THR A 115 -45.78 5.46 -7.01
C THR A 115 -45.64 5.79 -8.50
N ALA A 116 -44.42 6.01 -8.98
CA ALA A 116 -44.13 6.21 -10.39
C ALA A 116 -42.93 5.35 -10.79
N THR A 117 -43.21 4.19 -11.37
CA THR A 117 -42.25 3.34 -12.06
C THR A 117 -41.32 4.19 -12.95
N PRO A 118 -40.01 4.27 -12.64
CA PRO A 118 -39.04 4.87 -13.53
C PRO A 118 -38.74 3.83 -14.61
N GLU A 119 -39.01 4.14 -15.89
CA GLU A 119 -38.59 3.42 -17.12
C GLU A 119 -39.61 3.67 -18.27
N ASN A 120 -40.06 4.92 -18.49
CA ASN A 120 -40.77 5.23 -19.73
C ASN A 120 -40.54 6.69 -20.20
N PRO A 121 -39.71 6.92 -21.24
CA PRO A 121 -39.44 8.25 -21.81
C PRO A 121 -40.69 8.95 -22.38
N TYR A 122 -41.81 8.25 -22.51
CA TYR A 122 -43.07 8.75 -23.06
C TYR A 122 -44.17 8.96 -22.00
N ALA A 123 -43.88 8.83 -20.70
CA ALA A 123 -44.91 8.95 -19.65
C ALA A 123 -45.57 10.34 -19.56
N ASN A 124 -44.94 11.38 -20.14
CA ASN A 124 -45.52 12.73 -20.21
C ASN A 124 -46.32 12.99 -21.50
N VAL A 125 -46.63 11.98 -22.31
CA VAL A 125 -47.57 12.15 -23.42
C VAL A 125 -48.99 12.07 -22.87
N ASN A 126 -49.46 13.23 -22.41
CA ASN A 126 -50.83 13.70 -22.48
C ASN A 126 -51.93 12.67 -22.11
N LYS A 127 -52.18 12.47 -20.81
CA LYS A 127 -53.45 11.89 -20.34
C LYS A 127 -54.50 12.96 -20.15
N SER A 128 -55.00 13.49 -21.26
CA SER A 128 -56.35 14.06 -21.31
C SER A 128 -57.36 12.90 -21.37
N SER A 129 -57.63 12.26 -20.24
CA SER A 129 -58.80 11.39 -20.08
C SER A 129 -59.23 11.33 -18.62
N GLN A 130 -59.80 12.45 -18.20
CA GLN A 130 -60.50 12.61 -16.95
C GLN A 130 -61.82 11.81 -17.02
N PHE A 131 -61.84 10.66 -16.34
CA PHE A 131 -63.09 9.96 -16.01
C PHE A 131 -63.12 9.66 -14.51
N HIS A 132 -63.44 10.67 -13.72
CA HIS A 132 -63.96 10.50 -12.38
C HIS A 132 -65.26 11.29 -12.27
N SER A 133 -66.36 10.55 -12.41
CA SER A 133 -67.70 10.95 -12.01
C SER A 133 -67.77 11.03 -10.48
N ARG A 134 -68.12 12.21 -9.95
CA ARG A 134 -68.92 12.39 -8.73
C ARG A 134 -69.12 13.88 -8.41
N GLY A 135 -70.39 14.28 -8.29
CA GLY A 135 -70.82 15.37 -7.41
C GLY A 135 -71.05 16.72 -8.09
N ALA A 136 -72.32 17.04 -8.34
CA ALA A 136 -72.79 18.36 -8.73
C ALA A 136 -72.70 19.37 -7.56
N SER A 137 -72.25 20.60 -7.83
CA SER A 137 -72.95 21.83 -7.42
C SER A 137 -72.26 23.09 -7.98
N THR A 138 -73.01 23.76 -8.87
CA THR A 138 -73.28 25.21 -8.89
C THR A 138 -72.13 26.21 -8.71
N GLY A 139 -71.82 26.97 -9.77
CA GLY A 139 -71.48 28.40 -9.65
C GLY A 139 -70.27 28.94 -10.42
N LYS A 140 -70.55 29.56 -11.57
CA LYS A 140 -70.04 30.89 -12.00
C LYS A 140 -68.57 31.04 -12.50
N ALA A 141 -68.49 31.13 -13.82
CA ALA A 141 -67.68 32.03 -14.69
C ALA A 141 -66.41 32.72 -14.14
N GLY A 142 -65.31 32.57 -14.90
CA GLY A 142 -64.35 33.67 -15.14
C GLY A 142 -62.86 33.32 -15.15
N GLY A 143 -62.26 33.29 -16.34
CA GLY A 143 -60.91 33.84 -16.61
C GLY A 143 -59.69 33.01 -16.20
N GLY A 144 -58.91 32.59 -17.21
CA GLY A 144 -57.70 31.77 -17.09
C GLY A 144 -56.65 32.27 -16.10
N GLY A 145 -56.20 31.35 -15.24
CA GLY A 145 -55.05 31.53 -14.36
C GLY A 145 -53.74 31.23 -15.09
N LEU A 146 -52.79 32.17 -15.00
CA LEU A 146 -51.37 31.89 -15.19
C LEU A 146 -50.78 31.57 -13.80
N SER A 147 -50.91 30.31 -13.39
CA SER A 147 -50.24 29.77 -12.20
C SER A 147 -48.79 29.48 -12.54
N MET A 148 -47.94 30.52 -12.49
CA MET A 148 -46.48 30.40 -12.51
C MET A 148 -46.02 30.31 -11.06
N GLY A 149 -45.71 29.12 -10.56
CA GLY A 149 -45.25 28.97 -9.17
C GLY A 149 -45.49 27.58 -8.60
N GLY A 150 -44.42 26.80 -8.45
CA GLY A 150 -44.41 25.58 -7.65
C GLY A 150 -43.41 24.52 -8.12
N ASN A 151 -43.22 24.37 -9.44
CA ASN A 151 -42.39 23.30 -10.01
C ASN A 151 -41.04 23.77 -10.58
N ASP A 152 -40.85 25.08 -10.82
CA ASP A 152 -39.60 25.61 -11.38
C ASP A 152 -38.50 25.80 -10.34
N VAL A 153 -38.85 26.21 -9.11
CA VAL A 153 -37.88 26.42 -8.01
C VAL A 153 -37.17 25.12 -7.62
N THR A 154 -37.90 24.01 -7.58
CA THR A 154 -37.33 22.69 -7.33
C THR A 154 -36.42 22.24 -8.48
N ARG A 155 -36.79 22.51 -9.74
CA ARG A 155 -35.98 22.17 -10.92
C ARG A 155 -34.69 22.98 -11.01
N GLU A 156 -34.75 24.29 -10.76
CA GLU A 156 -33.57 25.16 -10.74
C GLU A 156 -32.62 24.79 -9.59
N GLN A 157 -33.15 24.49 -8.41
CA GLN A 157 -32.33 24.01 -7.29
C GLN A 157 -31.66 22.66 -7.58
N HIS A 158 -32.33 21.76 -8.32
CA HIS A 158 -31.72 20.51 -8.79
C HIS A 158 -30.61 20.77 -9.81
N ALA A 159 -30.82 21.64 -10.80
CA ALA A 159 -29.83 21.96 -11.82
C ALA A 159 -28.57 22.63 -11.24
N LEU A 160 -28.74 23.57 -10.29
CA LEU A 160 -27.62 24.24 -9.61
C LEU A 160 -26.83 23.26 -8.74
N ARG A 161 -27.52 22.31 -8.08
CA ARG A 161 -26.85 21.28 -7.27
C ARG A 161 -26.11 20.27 -8.14
N GLU A 162 -26.65 19.91 -9.30
CA GLU A 162 -25.96 19.09 -10.30
C GLU A 162 -24.72 19.80 -10.85
N GLN A 163 -24.81 21.07 -11.22
CA GLN A 163 -23.64 21.84 -11.65
C GLN A 163 -22.56 21.91 -10.59
N ASN A 164 -22.92 22.17 -9.33
CA ASN A 164 -21.95 22.20 -8.23
C ASN A 164 -21.34 20.82 -7.96
N PHE A 165 -22.14 19.76 -8.07
CA PHE A 165 -21.66 18.39 -7.95
C PHE A 165 -20.71 18.02 -9.10
N PHE A 166 -21.04 18.39 -10.35
CA PHE A 166 -20.17 18.16 -11.50
C PHE A 166 -18.87 18.96 -11.38
N ALA A 167 -18.93 20.22 -10.96
CA ALA A 167 -17.75 21.06 -10.81
C ALA A 167 -16.80 20.55 -9.72
N SER A 168 -17.33 20.19 -8.55
CA SER A 168 -16.55 19.62 -7.44
C SER A 168 -16.02 18.22 -7.74
N THR A 169 -16.79 17.41 -8.48
CA THR A 169 -16.33 16.08 -8.92
C THR A 169 -15.23 16.21 -9.97
N ASN A 170 -15.36 17.15 -10.91
CA ASN A 170 -14.37 17.35 -11.97
C ASN A 170 -13.02 17.78 -11.39
N SER A 171 -13.01 18.75 -10.46
CA SER A 171 -11.75 19.15 -9.79
C SER A 171 -11.14 18.03 -8.94
N ALA A 172 -11.96 17.25 -8.23
CA ALA A 172 -11.48 16.11 -7.46
C ALA A 172 -10.94 14.98 -8.36
N LEU A 173 -11.55 14.76 -9.53
CA LEU A 173 -11.07 13.80 -10.53
C LEU A 173 -9.74 14.25 -11.13
N ASP A 174 -9.58 15.53 -11.46
CA ASP A 174 -8.33 16.07 -11.99
C ASP A 174 -7.17 15.93 -10.99
N GLU A 175 -7.42 16.24 -9.72
CA GLU A 175 -6.41 16.04 -8.66
C GLU A 175 -6.09 14.55 -8.45
N TYR A 176 -7.09 13.68 -8.56
CA TYR A 176 -6.90 12.23 -8.51
C TYR A 176 -6.11 11.70 -9.71
N ILE A 177 -6.36 12.21 -10.91
CA ILE A 177 -5.65 11.85 -12.14
C ILE A 177 -4.20 12.32 -12.04
N ALA A 178 -3.94 13.57 -11.62
CA ALA A 178 -2.59 14.10 -11.48
C ALA A 178 -1.77 13.30 -10.44
N ARG A 179 -2.38 12.97 -9.29
CA ARG A 179 -1.74 12.16 -8.25
C ARG A 179 -1.58 10.69 -8.69
N GLY A 180 -2.55 10.14 -9.40
CA GLY A 180 -2.49 8.81 -10.01
C GLY A 180 -1.38 8.70 -11.04
N GLN A 181 -1.18 9.73 -11.86
CA GLN A 181 -0.05 9.82 -12.80
C GLN A 181 1.29 9.88 -12.07
N ALA A 182 1.38 10.63 -10.96
CA ALA A 182 2.60 10.67 -10.14
C ALA A 182 2.91 9.32 -9.49
N VAL A 183 1.89 8.61 -8.97
CA VAL A 183 2.05 7.28 -8.37
C VAL A 183 2.38 6.22 -9.43
N LEU A 184 1.72 6.25 -10.59
CA LEU A 184 2.04 5.35 -11.72
C LEU A 184 3.43 5.61 -12.28
N GLY A 185 3.86 6.88 -12.32
CA GLY A 185 5.24 7.27 -12.63
C GLY A 185 6.22 6.66 -11.64
N ASP A 186 5.94 6.74 -10.35
CA ASP A 186 6.79 6.17 -9.29
C ASP A 186 6.79 4.62 -9.31
N LEU A 187 5.67 3.97 -9.63
CA LEU A 187 5.60 2.52 -9.82
C LEU A 187 6.37 2.08 -11.09
N GLY A 188 6.32 2.87 -12.15
CA GLY A 188 7.09 2.65 -13.37
C GLY A 188 8.60 2.75 -13.14
N THR A 189 9.04 3.78 -12.43
CA THR A 189 10.46 3.95 -12.05
C THR A 189 10.90 2.88 -11.04
N GLN A 190 10.03 2.47 -10.11
CA GLN A 190 10.29 1.34 -9.20
C GLN A 190 10.43 0.01 -9.96
N ARG A 191 9.61 -0.25 -10.97
CA ARG A 191 9.75 -1.45 -11.83
C ARG A 191 11.09 -1.46 -12.57
N GLU A 192 11.52 -0.32 -13.10
CA GLU A 192 12.81 -0.17 -13.78
C GLU A 192 13.98 -0.38 -12.79
N MET A 193 13.86 0.16 -11.58
CA MET A 193 14.82 -0.04 -10.50
C MET A 193 14.89 -1.51 -10.04
N LEU A 194 13.75 -2.18 -9.89
CA LEU A 194 13.66 -3.59 -9.52
C LEU A 194 14.24 -4.49 -10.63
N LYS A 195 14.00 -4.18 -11.91
CA LYS A 195 14.65 -4.87 -13.04
C LYS A 195 16.17 -4.70 -13.03
N ASN A 196 16.66 -3.49 -12.78
CA ASN A 196 18.10 -3.25 -12.68
C ASN A 196 18.70 -3.94 -11.44
N THR A 197 17.96 -4.02 -10.35
CA THR A 197 18.35 -4.74 -9.14
C THR A 197 18.35 -6.25 -9.38
N GLN A 198 17.36 -6.79 -10.10
CA GLN A 198 17.31 -8.19 -10.51
C GLN A 198 18.47 -8.54 -11.45
N LYS A 199 18.75 -7.70 -12.45
CA LYS A 199 19.93 -7.87 -13.34
C LYS A 199 21.23 -7.87 -12.52
N ARG A 200 21.35 -6.95 -11.55
CA ARG A 200 22.49 -6.93 -10.63
C ARG A 200 22.53 -8.18 -9.76
N LEU A 201 21.40 -8.65 -9.23
CA LEU A 201 21.32 -9.86 -8.43
C LEU A 201 21.71 -11.11 -9.23
N TYR A 202 21.33 -11.18 -10.50
CA TYR A 202 21.73 -12.27 -11.40
C TYR A 202 23.23 -12.22 -11.68
N SER A 203 23.79 -11.03 -11.92
CA SER A 203 25.23 -10.84 -12.06
C SER A 203 25.99 -11.15 -10.76
N VAL A 204 25.38 -10.86 -9.61
CA VAL A 204 25.93 -11.14 -8.28
C VAL A 204 25.79 -12.62 -7.94
N GLY A 205 24.76 -13.33 -8.43
CA GLY A 205 24.68 -14.79 -8.38
C GLY A 205 25.85 -15.45 -9.12
N ASN A 206 26.27 -14.86 -10.24
CA ASN A 206 27.45 -15.31 -10.98
C ASN A 206 28.78 -14.97 -10.26
N THR A 207 28.85 -13.90 -9.46
CA THR A 207 30.06 -13.52 -8.69
C THR A 207 30.09 -14.06 -7.25
N LEU A 208 28.95 -14.47 -6.68
CA LEU A 208 28.87 -15.24 -5.44
C LEU A 208 29.37 -16.68 -5.65
N GLY A 209 29.28 -17.21 -6.88
CA GLY A 209 30.04 -18.40 -7.29
C GLY A 209 31.55 -18.22 -7.09
N ILE A 210 32.08 -17.03 -7.40
CA ILE A 210 33.48 -16.63 -7.15
C ILE A 210 33.77 -16.38 -5.65
N SER A 211 32.78 -15.98 -4.85
CA SER A 211 32.95 -15.82 -3.39
C SER A 211 33.06 -17.17 -2.66
N GLY A 212 32.43 -18.22 -3.18
CA GLY A 212 32.61 -19.60 -2.69
C GLY A 212 34.05 -20.10 -2.86
N ASP A 213 34.72 -19.73 -3.95
CA ASP A 213 36.13 -20.07 -4.17
C ASP A 213 37.07 -19.32 -3.23
N THR A 214 36.73 -18.09 -2.83
CA THR A 214 37.50 -17.35 -1.82
C THR A 214 37.34 -17.97 -0.42
N ILE A 215 36.12 -18.39 -0.06
CA ILE A 215 35.84 -19.11 1.19
C ILE A 215 36.55 -20.48 1.21
N ARG A 216 36.51 -21.24 0.10
CA ARG A 216 37.25 -22.51 -0.03
C ARG A 216 38.77 -22.31 -0.01
N MET A 217 39.27 -21.20 -0.57
CA MET A 217 40.69 -20.86 -0.52
C MET A 217 41.16 -20.60 0.92
N ILE A 218 40.34 -19.95 1.75
CA ILE A 218 40.65 -19.71 3.17
C ILE A 218 40.65 -21.03 3.95
N GLU A 219 39.66 -21.89 3.71
CA GLU A 219 39.59 -23.21 4.38
C GLU A 219 40.78 -24.12 3.99
N ARG A 220 41.27 -24.02 2.75
CA ARG A 220 42.45 -24.77 2.29
C ARG A 220 43.73 -24.34 3.00
N ARG A 221 43.96 -23.02 3.17
CA ARG A 221 45.13 -22.49 3.89
C ARG A 221 45.19 -22.95 5.34
N ALA A 222 44.04 -23.01 6.01
CA ALA A 222 43.97 -23.51 7.40
C ALA A 222 44.26 -25.02 7.51
N LYS A 223 43.93 -25.82 6.48
CA LYS A 223 44.25 -27.26 6.44
C LYS A 223 45.74 -27.49 6.12
N GLU A 224 46.31 -26.72 5.22
CA GLU A 224 47.74 -26.75 4.89
C GLU A 224 48.60 -26.38 6.13
N ASP A 225 48.20 -25.36 6.88
CA ASP A 225 48.90 -24.92 8.10
C ASP A 225 48.94 -26.01 9.19
N LYS A 226 47.85 -26.76 9.36
CA LYS A 226 47.81 -27.94 10.26
C LYS A 226 48.80 -29.03 9.85
N TRP A 227 49.00 -29.23 8.55
CA TRP A 227 49.94 -30.23 8.03
C TRP A 227 51.39 -29.79 8.25
N ILE A 228 51.69 -28.50 8.04
CA ILE A 228 53.02 -27.94 8.30
C ILE A 228 53.37 -28.04 9.79
N PHE A 229 52.41 -27.78 10.69
CA PHE A 229 52.60 -27.96 12.13
C PHE A 229 52.98 -29.41 12.49
N TRP A 230 52.22 -30.40 12.02
CA TRP A 230 52.50 -31.81 12.28
C TRP A 230 53.84 -32.27 11.70
N ALA A 231 54.21 -31.81 10.50
CA ALA A 231 55.51 -32.09 9.90
C ALA A 231 56.67 -31.55 10.76
N GLY A 232 56.53 -30.33 11.29
CA GLY A 232 57.52 -29.74 12.19
C GLY A 232 57.70 -30.52 13.49
N VAL A 233 56.60 -31.03 14.07
CA VAL A 233 56.63 -31.88 15.27
C VAL A 233 57.41 -33.18 15.00
N ILE A 234 57.16 -33.85 13.87
CA ILE A 234 57.85 -35.11 13.52
C ILE A 234 59.35 -34.88 13.32
N ILE A 235 59.73 -33.81 12.60
CA ILE A 235 61.13 -33.45 12.37
C ILE A 235 61.85 -33.16 13.69
N PHE A 236 61.20 -32.46 14.62
CA PHE A 236 61.75 -32.18 15.93
C PHE A 236 62.05 -33.46 16.73
N PHE A 237 61.11 -34.40 16.77
CA PHE A 237 61.33 -35.69 17.45
C PHE A 237 62.45 -36.51 16.81
N LEU A 238 62.53 -36.55 15.47
CA LEU A 238 63.62 -37.22 14.76
C LEU A 238 64.98 -36.60 15.07
N PHE A 239 65.05 -35.27 15.15
CA PHE A 239 66.27 -34.56 15.53
C PHE A 239 66.72 -34.92 16.96
N CYS A 240 65.80 -34.87 17.93
CA CYS A 240 66.09 -35.29 19.30
C CYS A 240 66.57 -36.74 19.37
N TRP A 241 65.92 -37.64 18.63
CA TRP A 241 66.31 -39.04 18.55
C TRP A 241 67.73 -39.20 17.97
N ALA A 242 68.04 -38.50 16.88
CA ALA A 242 69.36 -38.54 16.25
C ALA A 242 70.46 -38.01 17.18
N CYS A 243 70.21 -36.91 17.91
CA CYS A 243 71.14 -36.42 18.92
C CYS A 243 71.42 -37.47 20.00
N ILE A 244 70.39 -38.13 20.53
CA ILE A 244 70.57 -39.17 21.56
C ILE A 244 71.33 -40.37 21.00
N HIS A 245 71.08 -40.77 19.75
CA HIS A 245 71.77 -41.91 19.15
C HIS A 245 73.23 -41.62 18.79
N PHE A 246 73.58 -40.40 18.38
CA PHE A 246 74.96 -40.05 17.99
C PHE A 246 75.83 -39.57 19.16
N LEU A 247 75.25 -39.07 20.26
CA LEU A 247 75.99 -38.66 21.46
C LEU A 247 76.14 -39.76 22.51
N ARG A 248 75.65 -40.97 22.25
CA ARG A 248 75.75 -42.15 23.12
C ARG A 248 76.52 -43.26 22.43
#